data_AF-A0A7Y4QIL9-F1
#
_entry.id   AF-A0A7Y4QIL9-F1
#
_cell.length_a   1.000
_cell.length_b   1.000
_cell.length_c   1.000
_cell.angle_alpha   90.00
_cell.angle_beta   90.00
_cell.angle_gamma   90.00
#
_symmetry.space_group_name_H-M   'P 1'
#
loop_
_entity.id
_entity.type
_entity.pdbx_description
1 polymer ?
#
loop_
_entity_poly.entity_id
_entity_poly.type
_entity_poly.pdbx_seq_one_letter_code
_entity_poly.pdbx_strand_id
1 'polypeptide(L)'
;MKNTIASLTFKTLFCVLVVGLFAGCAATRPIADTALGAGGAYLGHELSGGDPLATAAGAAGGVILSEGLHFAAKKQSEKAYAAGYDKGKSDGVKQQYWLYVSMQKQRNQVANVRLYPVKLPEQRIDGVTFKPSTKFLRIEE
;
A
#
# COMPACT_ATOMS: atom_id res chain seq x y z
N MET A 1 -6.27 38.32 -27.06
CA MET A 1 -5.78 37.06 -27.66
C MET A 1 -4.47 36.53 -27.04
N LYS A 2 -3.55 37.36 -26.52
CA LYS A 2 -2.30 36.91 -25.86
C LYS A 2 -2.51 36.06 -24.58
N ASN A 3 -3.49 36.41 -23.75
CA ASN A 3 -3.66 35.80 -22.42
C ASN A 3 -4.22 34.36 -22.49
N THR A 4 -5.00 34.04 -23.53
CA THR A 4 -5.57 32.71 -23.74
C THR A 4 -4.52 31.70 -24.20
N ILE A 5 -3.56 32.16 -25.01
CA ILE A 5 -2.43 31.34 -25.50
C ILE A 5 -1.48 31.02 -24.34
N ALA A 6 -1.19 31.99 -23.46
CA ALA A 6 -0.35 31.80 -22.28
C ALA A 6 -0.95 30.80 -21.26
N SER A 7 -2.28 30.80 -21.10
CA SER A 7 -2.98 29.84 -20.25
C SER A 7 -2.94 28.41 -20.82
N LEU A 8 -3.00 28.28 -22.15
CA LEU A 8 -2.93 26.98 -22.83
C LEU A 8 -1.51 26.38 -22.80
N THR A 9 -0.47 27.20 -22.95
CA THR A 9 0.94 26.78 -22.79
C THR A 9 1.27 26.44 -21.33
N PHE A 10 0.73 27.18 -20.36
CA PHE A 10 0.91 26.84 -18.95
C PHE A 10 0.23 25.51 -18.58
N LYS A 11 -0.99 25.25 -19.07
CA LYS A 11 -1.69 23.97 -18.87
C LYS A 11 -0.96 22.79 -19.50
N THR A 12 -0.42 22.95 -20.71
CA THR A 12 0.34 21.89 -21.39
C THR A 12 1.67 21.62 -20.72
N LEU A 13 2.39 22.65 -20.27
CA LEU A 13 3.62 22.50 -19.48
C LEU A 13 3.36 21.78 -18.15
N PHE A 14 2.27 22.12 -17.46
CA PHE A 14 1.87 21.47 -16.22
C PHE A 14 1.51 19.99 -16.43
N CYS A 15 0.77 19.67 -17.49
CA CYS A 15 0.48 18.28 -17.84
C CYS A 15 1.75 17.48 -18.17
N VAL A 16 2.69 18.05 -18.91
CA VAL A 16 3.98 17.38 -19.22
C VAL A 16 4.81 17.14 -17.96
N LEU A 17 4.84 18.09 -17.03
CA LEU A 17 5.55 17.95 -15.77
C LEU A 17 4.95 16.86 -14.87
N VAL A 18 3.62 16.79 -14.79
CA VAL A 18 2.92 15.76 -14.01
C VAL A 18 3.13 14.37 -14.62
N VAL A 19 3.03 14.23 -15.96
CA VAL A 19 3.28 12.95 -16.63
C VAL A 19 4.74 12.51 -16.49
N GLY A 20 5.69 13.46 -16.55
CA GLY A 20 7.11 13.19 -16.30
C GLY A 20 7.41 12.72 -14.87
N LEU A 21 6.67 13.23 -13.88
CA LEU A 21 6.83 12.82 -12.48
C LEU A 21 6.35 11.37 -12.25
N PHE A 22 5.23 10.97 -12.85
CA PHE A 22 4.71 9.60 -12.74
C PHE A 22 5.53 8.57 -13.52
N ALA A 23 6.10 8.95 -14.67
CA ALA A 23 7.03 8.09 -15.41
C ALA A 23 8.44 8.03 -14.77
N GLY A 24 8.81 9.04 -13.97
CA GLY A 24 10.15 9.23 -13.42
C GLY A 24 10.50 8.38 -12.20
N CYS A 25 9.53 7.75 -11.51
CA CYS A 25 9.80 6.94 -10.31
C CYS A 25 10.79 5.78 -10.54
N ALA A 26 10.93 5.30 -11.79
CA ALA A 26 11.91 4.27 -12.15
C ALA A 26 13.19 4.82 -12.82
N ALA A 27 13.15 6.04 -13.36
CA ALA A 27 14.24 6.67 -14.11
C ALA A 27 15.14 7.57 -13.25
N THR A 28 15.05 7.46 -11.92
CA THR A 28 15.82 8.29 -10.98
C THR A 28 17.33 8.09 -11.08
N ARG A 29 17.80 6.92 -11.51
CA ARG A 29 19.23 6.58 -11.59
C ARG A 29 20.00 7.41 -12.63
N PRO A 30 19.67 7.36 -13.94
CA PRO A 30 20.39 8.15 -14.93
C PRO A 30 20.26 9.65 -14.64
N ILE A 31 19.11 10.13 -14.18
CA ILE A 31 18.94 11.56 -13.87
C ILE A 31 19.76 11.98 -12.65
N ALA A 32 19.82 11.16 -11.60
CA ALA A 32 20.62 11.46 -10.40
C ALA A 32 22.13 11.36 -10.69
N ASP A 33 22.58 10.35 -11.43
CA ASP A 33 23.98 10.19 -11.83
C ASP A 33 24.42 11.35 -12.73
N THR A 34 23.59 11.74 -13.70
CA THR A 34 23.90 12.88 -14.58
C THR A 34 23.85 14.21 -13.83
N ALA A 35 22.91 14.38 -12.88
CA ALA A 35 22.82 15.58 -12.06
C ALA A 35 23.98 15.69 -11.07
N LEU A 36 24.41 14.58 -10.46
CA LEU A 36 25.56 14.54 -9.56
C LEU A 36 26.87 14.68 -10.32
N GLY A 37 27.00 14.07 -11.50
CA GLY A 37 28.12 14.27 -12.41
C GLY A 37 28.22 15.72 -12.90
N ALA A 38 27.12 16.31 -13.37
CA ALA A 38 27.09 17.71 -13.79
C ALA A 38 27.33 18.68 -12.62
N GLY A 39 26.73 18.41 -11.46
CA GLY A 39 26.94 19.19 -10.23
C GLY A 39 28.38 19.09 -9.72
N GLY A 40 28.98 17.91 -9.76
CA GLY A 40 30.39 17.70 -9.44
C GLY A 40 31.32 18.41 -10.42
N ALA A 41 31.00 18.40 -11.72
CA ALA A 41 31.73 19.14 -12.74
C ALA A 41 31.70 20.65 -12.46
N TYR A 42 30.51 21.18 -12.20
CA TYR A 42 30.30 22.59 -11.88
C TYR A 42 31.09 23.03 -10.64
N LEU A 43 31.02 22.24 -9.56
CA LEU A 43 31.78 22.51 -8.34
C LEU A 43 33.30 22.45 -8.59
N GLY A 44 33.77 21.48 -9.37
CA GLY A 44 35.19 21.39 -9.76
C GLY A 44 35.66 22.58 -10.61
N HIS A 45 34.78 23.11 -11.47
CA HIS A 45 35.05 24.28 -12.31
C HIS A 45 35.19 25.57 -11.49
N GLU A 46 34.24 25.82 -10.58
CA GLU A 46 34.22 26.99 -9.69
C GLU A 46 35.42 26.98 -8.73
N LEU A 47 35.69 25.85 -8.07
CA LEU A 47 36.76 25.74 -7.07
C LEU A 47 38.17 25.87 -7.67
N SER A 48 38.32 25.57 -8.96
CA SER A 48 39.62 25.59 -9.64
C SER A 48 39.80 26.77 -10.60
N GLY A 49 38.90 27.76 -10.56
CA GLY A 49 38.99 28.96 -11.40
C GLY A 49 38.90 28.67 -12.90
N GLY A 50 38.19 27.62 -13.28
CA GLY A 50 37.94 27.26 -14.67
C GLY A 50 38.86 26.21 -15.28
N ASP A 51 39.73 25.57 -14.48
CA ASP A 51 40.61 24.49 -14.97
C ASP A 51 39.78 23.29 -15.49
N PRO A 52 39.97 22.88 -16.78
CA PRO A 52 39.30 21.71 -17.35
C PRO A 52 39.60 20.42 -16.59
N LEU A 53 40.80 20.28 -16.01
CA LEU A 53 41.20 19.06 -15.31
C LEU A 53 40.40 18.87 -14.02
N ALA A 54 40.22 19.93 -13.25
CA ALA A 54 39.42 19.90 -12.02
C ALA A 54 37.93 19.71 -12.30
N THR A 55 37.44 20.27 -13.41
CA THR A 55 36.05 20.08 -13.88
C THR A 55 35.79 18.61 -14.22
N ALA A 56 36.69 17.98 -14.99
CA ALA A 56 36.58 16.57 -15.33
C ALA A 56 36.70 15.66 -14.09
N ALA A 57 37.61 15.99 -13.17
CA ALA A 57 37.77 15.26 -11.91
C ALA A 57 36.52 15.37 -11.02
N GLY A 58 35.92 16.57 -10.91
CA GLY A 58 34.67 16.79 -10.19
C GLY A 58 33.50 16.02 -10.80
N ALA A 59 33.42 15.96 -12.13
CA ALA A 59 32.40 15.18 -12.83
C ALA A 59 32.51 13.68 -12.52
N ALA A 60 33.71 13.12 -12.67
CA ALA A 60 33.99 11.72 -12.34
C ALA A 60 33.72 11.44 -10.85
N GLY A 61 34.14 12.33 -9.96
CA GLY A 61 33.87 12.21 -8.53
C GLY A 61 32.38 12.23 -8.18
N GLY A 62 31.59 13.06 -8.87
CA GLY A 62 30.13 13.13 -8.72
C GLY A 62 29.43 11.82 -9.12
N VAL A 63 29.86 11.21 -10.23
CA VAL A 63 29.32 9.91 -10.70
C VAL A 63 29.71 8.76 -9.77
N ILE A 64 30.95 8.74 -9.26
CA ILE A 64 31.36 7.69 -8.31
C ILE A 64 30.59 7.83 -6.98
N LEU A 65 30.38 9.07 -6.51
CA LEU A 65 29.56 9.32 -5.33
C LEU A 65 28.11 8.85 -5.52
N SER A 66 27.53 9.07 -6.70
CA SER A 66 26.17 8.65 -6.99
C SER A 66 26.03 7.12 -7.01
N GLU A 67 27.00 6.39 -7.57
CA GLU A 67 27.06 4.93 -7.48
C GLU A 67 27.10 4.42 -6.02
N GLY A 68 27.90 5.06 -5.16
CA GLY A 68 27.99 4.73 -3.74
C GLY A 68 26.67 4.94 -3.00
N LEU A 69 26.02 6.08 -3.23
CA LEU A 69 24.70 6.39 -2.67
C LEU A 69 23.64 5.41 -3.18
N HIS A 70 23.68 5.04 -4.46
CA HIS A 70 22.78 4.05 -5.04
C HIS A 70 22.99 2.65 -4.45
N PHE A 71 24.24 2.25 -4.20
CA PHE A 71 24.54 0.97 -3.55
C PHE A 71 24.01 0.92 -2.12
N ALA A 72 24.21 2.00 -1.34
CA ALA A 72 23.67 2.11 0.01
C ALA A 72 22.13 2.08 0.03
N ALA A 73 21.49 2.83 -0.87
CA ALA A 73 20.04 2.85 -1.01
C ALA A 73 19.47 1.47 -1.39
N LYS A 74 20.14 0.74 -2.30
CA LYS A 74 19.76 -0.62 -2.67
C LYS A 74 19.88 -1.59 -1.50
N LYS A 75 20.97 -1.50 -0.73
CA LYS A 75 21.14 -2.34 0.47
C LYS A 75 20.06 -2.05 1.52
N GLN A 76 19.67 -0.78 1.67
CA GLN A 76 18.58 -0.40 2.57
C GLN A 76 17.22 -0.92 2.08
N SER A 77 16.94 -0.86 0.78
CA SER A 77 15.70 -1.39 0.23
C SER A 77 15.61 -2.92 0.34
N GLU A 78 16.71 -3.64 0.11
CA GLU A 78 16.78 -5.10 0.32
C GLU A 78 16.55 -5.48 1.79
N LYS A 79 17.18 -4.76 2.72
CA LYS A 79 16.93 -4.96 4.16
C LYS A 79 15.48 -4.67 4.53
N ALA A 80 14.90 -3.59 4.03
CA ALA A 80 13.51 -3.24 4.27
C ALA A 80 12.56 -4.30 3.69
N TYR A 81 12.88 -4.84 2.52
CA TYR A 81 12.12 -5.91 1.89
C TYR A 81 12.19 -7.20 2.71
N ALA A 82 13.38 -7.65 3.12
CA ALA A 82 13.56 -8.84 3.94
C ALA A 82 12.84 -8.71 5.30
N ALA A 83 13.02 -7.58 5.99
CA ALA A 83 12.34 -7.31 7.26
C ALA A 83 10.82 -7.26 7.09
N GLY A 84 10.33 -6.67 6.00
CA GLY A 84 8.90 -6.64 5.65
C GLY A 84 8.35 -8.03 5.35
N TYR A 85 9.12 -8.87 4.65
CA TYR A 85 8.76 -10.24 4.32
C TYR A 85 8.64 -11.11 5.59
N ASP A 86 9.65 -11.06 6.47
CA ASP A 86 9.66 -11.80 7.73
C ASP A 86 8.53 -11.37 8.67
N LYS A 87 8.29 -10.06 8.74
CA LYS A 87 7.19 -9.49 9.52
C LYS A 87 5.83 -9.92 8.95
N GLY A 88 5.67 -9.86 7.63
CA GLY A 88 4.45 -10.24 6.94
C GLY A 88 4.08 -11.72 7.13
N LYS A 89 5.07 -12.62 7.07
CA LYS A 89 4.85 -14.05 7.35
C LYS A 89 4.35 -14.29 8.77
N SER A 90 4.93 -13.59 9.74
CA SER A 90 4.55 -13.72 11.15
C SER A 90 3.16 -13.13 11.43
N ASP A 91 2.86 -11.98 10.85
CA ASP A 91 1.57 -11.30 11.05
C ASP A 91 0.42 -12.04 10.38
N GLY A 92 0.64 -12.64 9.20
CA GLY A 92 -0.36 -13.49 8.53
C GLY A 92 -0.77 -14.71 9.36
N VAL A 93 0.20 -15.40 9.98
CA VAL A 93 -0.09 -16.54 10.88
C VAL A 93 -0.86 -16.09 12.12
N LYS A 94 -0.51 -14.94 12.71
CA LYS A 94 -1.24 -14.39 13.86
C LYS A 94 -2.68 -14.03 13.51
N GLN A 95 -2.90 -13.39 12.36
CA GLN A 95 -4.24 -13.04 11.89
C GLN A 95 -5.10 -14.29 11.67
N GLN A 96 -4.53 -15.32 11.03
CA GLN A 96 -5.19 -16.63 10.86
C GLN A 96 -5.56 -17.27 12.20
N TYR A 97 -4.64 -17.25 13.18
CA TYR A 97 -4.89 -17.77 14.52
C TYR A 97 -6.04 -17.03 15.21
N TRP A 98 -6.02 -15.69 15.20
CA TRP A 98 -7.08 -14.89 15.82
C TRP A 98 -8.44 -15.09 15.15
N LEU A 99 -8.46 -15.27 13.83
CA LEU A 99 -9.67 -15.61 13.09
C LEU A 99 -10.22 -16.99 13.52
N TYR A 100 -9.35 -17.97 13.69
CA TYR A 100 -9.78 -19.28 14.17
C TYR A 100 -10.36 -19.22 15.60
N VAL A 101 -9.70 -18.49 16.49
CA VAL A 101 -10.16 -18.27 17.87
C VAL A 101 -11.49 -17.51 17.89
N SER A 102 -11.67 -16.49 17.06
CA SER A 102 -12.93 -15.74 17.01
C SER A 102 -14.08 -16.60 16.49
N MET A 103 -13.84 -17.43 15.46
CA MET A 103 -14.82 -18.41 14.99
C MET A 103 -15.18 -19.45 16.05
N GLN A 104 -14.20 -19.92 16.83
CA GLN A 104 -14.46 -20.84 17.94
C GLN A 104 -15.28 -20.17 19.05
N LYS A 105 -14.94 -18.95 19.45
CA LYS A 105 -15.74 -18.18 20.42
C LYS A 105 -17.16 -17.98 19.94
N GLN A 106 -17.35 -17.63 18.67
CA GLN A 106 -18.67 -17.45 18.08
C GLN A 106 -19.44 -18.77 17.96
N ARG A 107 -18.77 -19.90 17.68
CA ARG A 107 -19.38 -21.24 17.75
C ARG A 107 -19.75 -21.67 19.17
N ASN A 108 -18.98 -21.28 20.18
CA ASN A 108 -19.35 -21.51 21.57
C ASN A 108 -20.46 -20.55 22.04
N GLN A 109 -20.69 -19.47 21.32
CA GLN A 109 -21.85 -18.58 21.45
C GLN A 109 -23.01 -18.99 20.53
N VAL A 110 -23.01 -20.19 19.95
CA VAL A 110 -24.24 -20.75 19.36
C VAL A 110 -25.31 -20.63 20.44
N ALA A 111 -26.32 -19.80 20.13
CA ALA A 111 -27.33 -19.28 21.04
C ALA A 111 -27.77 -20.37 22.01
N ASN A 112 -28.00 -20.00 23.28
CA ASN A 112 -28.64 -20.91 24.23
C ASN A 112 -30.04 -21.22 23.69
N VAL A 113 -30.15 -22.28 22.87
CA VAL A 113 -31.41 -22.64 22.23
C VAL A 113 -32.25 -23.32 23.28
N ARG A 114 -33.19 -22.56 23.85
CA ARG A 114 -34.17 -23.09 24.79
C ARG A 114 -35.45 -23.45 24.03
N LEU A 115 -35.88 -24.69 24.19
CA LEU A 115 -37.16 -25.17 23.65
C LEU A 115 -38.26 -24.90 24.67
N TYR A 116 -39.23 -24.04 24.33
CA TYR A 116 -40.39 -23.78 25.18
C TYR A 116 -41.60 -24.57 24.67
N PRO A 117 -42.18 -25.47 25.48
CA PRO A 117 -43.37 -26.21 25.08
C PRO A 117 -44.60 -25.31 25.14
N VAL A 118 -45.30 -25.16 24.00
CA VAL A 118 -46.58 -24.47 23.92
C VAL A 118 -47.67 -25.48 23.58
N LYS A 119 -48.74 -25.47 24.37
CA LYS A 119 -49.94 -26.27 24.10
C LYS A 119 -50.79 -25.52 23.10
N LEU A 120 -50.95 -26.09 21.92
CA LEU A 120 -51.87 -25.56 20.91
C LEU A 120 -53.25 -26.21 21.11
N PRO A 121 -54.30 -25.40 21.30
CA PRO A 121 -55.66 -25.93 21.34
C PRO A 121 -56.07 -26.45 19.95
N GLU A 122 -57.19 -27.15 19.89
CA GLU A 122 -57.75 -27.57 18.61
C GLU A 122 -58.08 -26.35 17.75
N GLN A 123 -57.53 -26.31 16.54
CA GLN A 123 -57.72 -25.20 15.62
C GLN A 123 -58.08 -25.72 14.24
N ARG A 124 -58.99 -25.02 13.57
CA ARG A 124 -59.36 -25.31 12.18
C ARG A 124 -58.78 -24.22 11.30
N ILE A 125 -57.73 -24.55 10.56
CA ILE A 125 -57.03 -23.62 9.65
C ILE A 125 -57.14 -24.20 8.25
N ASP A 126 -57.54 -23.38 7.28
CA ASP A 126 -57.65 -23.74 5.86
C ASP A 126 -58.45 -25.03 5.59
N GLY A 127 -59.53 -25.23 6.36
CA GLY A 127 -60.43 -26.38 6.22
C GLY A 127 -59.96 -27.67 6.92
N VAL A 128 -58.72 -27.72 7.43
CA VAL A 128 -58.15 -28.87 8.14
C VAL A 128 -58.25 -28.68 9.65
N THR A 129 -58.74 -29.69 10.37
CA THR A 129 -58.81 -29.69 11.83
C THR A 129 -57.51 -30.23 12.43
N PHE A 130 -56.77 -29.36 13.12
CA PHE A 130 -55.55 -29.71 13.84
C PHE A 130 -55.90 -30.13 15.27
N LYS A 131 -55.61 -31.40 15.60
CA LYS A 131 -55.81 -31.93 16.95
C LYS A 131 -54.91 -31.20 17.97
N PRO A 132 -55.34 -31.10 19.25
CA PRO A 132 -54.52 -30.53 20.31
C PRO A 132 -53.14 -31.17 20.36
N SER A 133 -52.09 -30.37 20.24
CA SER A 133 -50.72 -30.86 20.24
C SER A 133 -49.78 -29.94 20.99
N THR A 134 -48.74 -30.52 21.57
CA THR A 134 -47.65 -29.75 22.16
C THR A 134 -46.61 -29.51 21.09
N LYS A 135 -46.30 -28.24 20.81
CA LYS A 135 -45.24 -27.84 19.89
C LYS A 135 -44.13 -27.15 20.67
N PHE A 136 -42.89 -27.39 20.26
CA PHE A 136 -41.72 -26.76 20.87
C PHE A 136 -41.32 -25.55 20.04
N LEU A 137 -41.35 -24.38 20.65
CA LEU A 137 -40.82 -23.16 20.04
C LEU A 137 -39.34 -23.04 20.38
N ARG A 138 -38.51 -22.80 19.37
CA ARG A 138 -37.09 -22.48 19.53
C ARG A 138 -36.98 -20.98 19.83
N ILE A 139 -36.43 -20.64 20.99
CA ILE A 139 -36.11 -19.27 21.38
C ILE A 139 -34.59 -19.12 21.33
N GLU A 140 -34.12 -18.07 20.66
CA GLU A 140 -32.72 -17.67 20.60
C GLU A 140 -32.56 -16.44 21.50
N GLU A 141 -31.70 -16.53 22.52
CA GLU A 141 -31.34 -15.42 23.43
C GLU A 141 -30.18 -14.57 22.89
#